data_AF-A0A965KU15-F1
#
_entry.id   AF-A0A965KU15-F1
#
_cell.length_a   1.000
_cell.length_b   1.000
_cell.length_c   1.000
_cell.angle_alpha   90.00
_cell.angle_beta   90.00
_cell.angle_gamma   90.00
#
_symmetry.space_group_name_H-M   'P 1'
#
loop_
_entity.id
_entity.type
_entity.pdbx_description
1 polymer ?
#
loop_
_entity_poly.entity_id
_entity_poly.type
_entity_poly.pdbx_seq_one_letter_code
_entity_poly.pdbx_strand_id
1 'polypeptide(L)' 'MGTGAITQYVDVAQLALYAFWVFFAILVYYLTVEGKREGFPLEYDQAGKVRRAE' A
#
# COMPACT_ATOMS: atom_id res chain seq x y z
N MET A 1 -31.77 -19.94 2.28
CA MET A 1 -30.51 -19.38 2.81
C MET A 1 -29.80 -18.71 1.64
N GLY A 2 -29.59 -17.40 1.70
CA GLY A 2 -28.98 -16.66 0.60
C GLY A 2 -27.54 -17.07 0.38
N THR A 3 -27.15 -17.29 -0.88
CA THR A 3 -25.77 -17.64 -1.24
C THR A 3 -24.81 -16.56 -0.76
N GLY A 4 -23.75 -16.95 -0.06
CA GLY A 4 -22.69 -16.03 0.37
C GLY A 4 -22.85 -15.43 1.78
N ALA A 5 -23.93 -15.71 2.50
CA ALA A 5 -24.05 -15.34 3.91
C ALA A 5 -23.17 -16.25 4.79
N ILE A 6 -22.36 -15.65 5.67
CA ILE A 6 -21.51 -16.35 6.66
C ILE A 6 -22.12 -16.20 8.06
N THR A 7 -22.59 -15.00 8.40
CA THR A 7 -23.36 -14.73 9.63
C THR A 7 -24.58 -13.84 9.30
N GLN A 8 -25.36 -13.44 10.31
CA GLN A 8 -26.51 -12.54 10.13
C GLN A 8 -26.14 -11.19 9.48
N TYR A 9 -24.89 -10.73 9.62
CA TYR A 9 -24.42 -9.43 9.12
C TYR A 9 -23.10 -9.50 8.33
N VAL A 10 -22.62 -10.70 8.00
CA VAL A 10 -21.34 -10.88 7.28
C VAL A 10 -21.56 -11.78 6.08
N ASP A 11 -21.07 -11.35 4.94
CA ASP A 11 -21.06 -12.10 3.69
C ASP A 11 -19.67 -12.16 3.05
N VAL A 12 -19.53 -13.05 2.07
CA VAL A 12 -18.27 -13.30 1.35
C VAL A 12 -17.79 -12.06 0.60
N ALA A 13 -18.69 -11.23 0.05
CA ALA A 13 -18.30 -10.04 -0.71
C ALA A 13 -17.67 -8.99 0.23
N GLN A 14 -18.24 -8.79 1.42
CA GLN A 14 -17.67 -7.93 2.46
C GLN A 14 -16.27 -8.40 2.88
N LEU A 15 -16.09 -9.69 3.14
CA LEU A 15 -14.78 -10.23 3.52
C LEU A 15 -13.76 -10.09 2.38
N ALA A 16 -14.15 -10.38 1.14
CA ALA A 16 -13.29 -10.22 -0.02
C ALA A 16 -12.84 -8.76 -0.19
N LEU A 17 -13.74 -7.80 0.04
CA LEU A 17 -13.42 -6.37 -0.02
C LEU A 17 -12.39 -5.98 1.05
N TYR A 18 -12.57 -6.41 2.30
CA TYR A 18 -11.58 -6.13 3.36
C TYR A 18 -10.24 -6.83 3.13
N ALA A 19 -10.26 -8.07 2.66
CA ALA A 19 -9.04 -8.78 2.29
C ALA A 19 -8.29 -8.06 1.17
N PHE A 20 -8.99 -7.57 0.15
CA PHE A 20 -8.41 -6.76 -0.92
C PHE A 20 -7.73 -5.50 -0.36
N TRP A 21 -8.41 -4.74 0.50
CA TRP A 21 -7.83 -3.51 1.06
C TRP A 21 -6.60 -3.76 1.94
N VAL A 22 -6.63 -4.80 2.78
CA VAL A 22 -5.47 -5.18 3.59
C VAL A 22 -4.31 -5.61 2.71
N PHE A 23 -4.55 -6.48 1.74
CA PHE A 23 -3.54 -6.90 0.77
C PHE A 23 -2.97 -5.71 0.00
N PHE A 24 -3.83 -4.81 -0.48
CA PHE A 24 -3.41 -3.64 -1.24
C PHE A 24 -2.57 -2.67 -0.42
N ALA A 25 -2.95 -2.39 0.83
CA ALA A 25 -2.15 -1.55 1.74
C ALA A 25 -0.77 -2.16 2.01
N ILE A 26 -0.71 -3.47 2.25
CA ILE A 26 0.56 -4.20 2.42
C ILE A 26 1.41 -4.13 1.15
N LEU A 27 0.81 -4.30 -0.03
CA LEU A 27 1.50 -4.23 -1.31
C LEU A 27 2.11 -2.83 -1.55
N VAL A 28 1.35 -1.77 -1.30
CA VAL A 28 1.85 -0.38 -1.40
C VAL A 28 3.04 -0.18 -0.46
N TYR A 29 2.92 -0.64 0.80
CA TYR A 29 4.03 -0.56 1.75
C TYR A 29 5.26 -1.32 1.26
N TYR A 30 5.08 -2.58 0.84
CA TYR A 30 6.16 -3.43 0.34
C TYR A 30 6.88 -2.81 -0.85
N LEU A 31 6.13 -2.36 -1.87
CA LEU A 31 6.69 -1.72 -3.05
C LEU A 31 7.38 -0.39 -2.72
N THR A 32 6.87 0.35 -1.74
CA THR A 32 7.51 1.60 -1.29
C THR A 32 8.87 1.33 -0.65
N VAL A 33 9.02 0.24 0.09
CA VAL A 33 10.32 -0.17 0.65
C VAL A 33 11.22 -0.74 -0.44
N GLU A 34 10.67 -1.57 -1.33
CA GLU A 34 11.39 -2.16 -2.45
C GLU A 34 11.97 -1.09 -3.39
N GLY A 35 11.21 -0.03 -3.66
CA GLY A 35 11.67 1.11 -4.46
C GLY A 35 12.79 1.93 -3.82
N LYS A 36 13.12 1.71 -2.54
CA LYS A 36 14.20 2.40 -1.81
C LYS A 36 15.52 1.62 -1.80
N ARG A 37 15.63 0.56 -2.59
CA ARG A 37 16.86 -0.26 -2.65
C ARG A 37 18.06 0.49 -3.24
N GLU A 38 17.81 1.49 -4.07
CA GLU A 38 18.84 2.29 -4.72
C GLU A 38 18.56 3.78 -4.50
N GLY A 39 19.59 4.60 -4.28
CA GLY A 39 19.47 6.06 -4.17
C GLY A 39 18.83 6.59 -2.87
N PHE A 40 18.67 5.75 -1.84
CA PHE A 40 18.24 6.15 -0.50
C PHE A 40 19.39 5.97 0.53
N PRO A 41 19.40 6.74 1.65
CA PRO A 41 18.48 7.84 1.97
C PRO A 41 18.68 9.04 1.02
N LEU A 42 17.61 9.82 0.82
CA LEU A 42 17.68 11.02 -0.01
C LEU A 42 18.64 12.03 0.63
N GLU A 43 19.64 12.49 -0.13
CA GLU A 43 20.50 13.59 0.27
C GLU A 43 19.72 14.90 0.12
N TYR A 44 19.55 15.63 1.22
CA TYR A 44 18.98 16.98 1.21
C TYR A 44 20.13 17.98 1.32
N ASP A 45 20.31 18.84 0.30
CA ASP A 45 21.17 20.02 0.43
C ASP A 45 20.61 20.93 1.53
N GLN A 46 21.47 21.55 2.34
CA GLN A 46 21.10 22.38 3.51
C GLN A 46 20.28 23.64 3.18
N ALA A 47 19.87 23.81 1.92
CA ALA A 47 18.97 24.87 1.46
C ALA A 47 17.65 24.37 0.82
N GLY A 48 17.34 23.07 0.84
CA GLY A 48 16.05 22.55 0.33
C GLY A 48 15.83 22.75 -1.18
N LYS A 49 16.87 23.03 -1.95
CA LYS A 49 16.80 23.14 -3.42
C LYS A 49 17.37 21.88 -4.04
N VAL A 50 16.48 21.00 -4.48
CA VAL A 50 16.85 19.84 -5.30
C VAL A 50 17.56 20.37 -6.55
N ARG A 51 18.88 20.22 -6.63
CA ARG A 51 19.62 20.55 -7.86
C ARG A 51 19.24 19.50 -8.91
N ARG A 52 18.49 19.93 -9.92
CA ARG A 52 18.34 19.19 -11.17
C ARG A 52 19.71 19.18 -11.84
N ALA A 53 20.33 18.01 -11.94
CA ALA A 53 21.54 17.84 -12.74
C ALA A 53 21.20 18.16 -14.20
N GLU A 54 21.97 19.08 -14.79
CA GLU A 54 22.03 19.35 -16.23
C GLU A 54 22.82 18.24 -16.93
#